data_AF-A0A1Q6M452-F1
#
_entry.id   AF-A0A1Q6M452-F1
#
_cell.length_a   1.000
_cell.length_b   1.000
_cell.length_c   1.000
_cell.angle_alpha   90.00
_cell.angle_beta   90.00
_cell.angle_gamma   90.00
#
_symmetry.space_group_name_H-M   'P 1'
#
loop_
_entity.id
_entity.type
_entity.pdbx_description
1 polymer ?
#
loop_
_entity_poly.entity_id
_entity_poly.type
_entity_poly.pdbx_seq_one_letter_code
_entity_poly.pdbx_strand_id
1 'polypeptide(L)'
;MERFIIEKLKEWKDSKYRKPLFLSGARQVGKTYILKQFGEENYEGVAYFNFDHDEDLYNLFENTNITHFISSWKSRIYEYVSNDI
;
A
#
# COMPACT_ATOMS: atom_id res chain seq x y z
N MET A 1 11.79 7.10 -20.28
CA MET A 1 10.75 6.05 -20.27
C MET A 1 10.03 5.98 -18.91
N GLU A 2 10.72 6.15 -17.77
CA GLU A 2 10.12 6.23 -16.41
C GLU A 2 9.00 7.27 -16.21
N ARG A 3 8.96 8.34 -17.03
CA ARG A 3 8.00 9.44 -16.86
C ARG A 3 6.54 9.08 -17.17
N PHE A 4 6.25 8.04 -17.98
CA PHE A 4 4.87 7.81 -18.43
C PHE A 4 3.95 7.27 -17.33
N ILE A 5 4.46 6.38 -16.46
CA ILE A 5 3.61 5.77 -15.43
C ILE A 5 3.38 6.73 -14.26
N ILE A 6 4.39 7.50 -13.85
CA ILE A 6 4.25 8.48 -12.76
C ILE A 6 3.21 9.55 -13.11
N GLU A 7 3.21 10.08 -14.33
CA GLU A 7 2.21 11.07 -14.73
C GLU A 7 0.79 10.48 -14.71
N LYS A 8 0.60 9.24 -15.15
CA LYS A 8 -0.69 8.53 -15.00
C LYS A 8 -1.11 8.34 -13.55
N LEU A 9 -0.16 8.07 -12.65
CA LEU A 9 -0.44 7.94 -11.21
C LEU A 9 -0.84 9.30 -10.61
N LYS A 10 -0.22 10.41 -11.05
CA LYS A 10 -0.62 11.77 -10.65
C LYS A 10 -2.02 12.12 -11.15
N GLU A 11 -2.29 11.88 -12.43
CA GLU A 11 -3.63 12.06 -13.01
C GLU A 11 -4.70 11.26 -12.25
N TRP A 12 -4.38 10.02 -11.88
CA TRP A 12 -5.24 9.19 -11.04
C TRP A 12 -5.45 9.80 -9.64
N LYS A 13 -4.38 10.24 -8.97
CA LYS A 13 -4.42 10.87 -7.64
C LYS A 13 -5.32 12.11 -7.64
N ASP A 14 -5.15 12.97 -8.64
CA ASP A 14 -5.78 14.28 -8.76
C ASP A 14 -7.24 14.20 -9.26
N SER A 15 -7.67 13.03 -9.75
CA SER A 15 -9.05 12.83 -10.16
C SER A 15 -10.01 12.86 -8.97
N LYS A 16 -11.00 13.78 -9.04
CA LYS A 16 -12.11 13.88 -8.06
C LYS A 16 -12.91 12.58 -7.93
N TYR A 17 -12.92 11.74 -8.97
CA TYR A 17 -13.67 10.48 -9.03
C TYR A 17 -12.75 9.27 -9.09
N ARG A 18 -11.54 9.36 -8.50
CA ARG A 18 -10.57 8.27 -8.52
C ARG A 18 -11.18 6.99 -7.95
N LYS A 19 -11.10 5.92 -8.74
CA LYS A 19 -11.42 4.55 -8.33
C LYS A 19 -10.16 3.86 -7.81
N PRO A 20 -10.27 2.71 -7.11
CA PRO A 20 -9.10 1.89 -6.82
C PRO A 20 -8.27 1.62 -8.08
N LEU A 21 -6.95 1.73 -7.97
CA LEU A 21 -6.02 1.52 -9.09
C LEU A 21 -5.54 0.07 -9.10
N PHE A 22 -5.57 -0.57 -10.27
CA PHE A 22 -4.95 -1.87 -10.47
C PHE A 22 -3.74 -1.74 -11.40
N LEU A 23 -2.56 -2.15 -10.92
CA LEU A 23 -1.32 -2.10 -11.69
C LEU A 23 -0.87 -3.52 -12.07
N SER A 24 -1.12 -3.90 -13.32
CA SER A 24 -0.75 -5.21 -13.87
C SER A 24 0.45 -5.12 -14.82
N GLY A 25 1.10 -6.26 -15.07
CA GLY A 25 2.25 -6.36 -15.96
C GLY A 25 3.15 -7.55 -15.60
N ALA A 26 4.19 -7.79 -16.40
CA ALA A 26 5.11 -8.91 -16.21
C ALA A 26 5.74 -8.94 -14.79
N ARG A 27 6.09 -10.14 -14.30
CA ARG A 27 6.77 -10.28 -13.00
C ARG A 27 8.12 -9.54 -13.04
N GLN A 28 8.55 -8.99 -11.91
CA GLN A 28 9.87 -8.34 -11.72
C GLN A 28 10.13 -7.05 -12.53
N VAL A 29 9.09 -6.39 -13.06
CA VAL A 29 9.26 -5.11 -13.82
C VAL A 29 9.25 -3.84 -12.96
N GLY A 30 9.36 -3.95 -11.63
CA GLY A 30 9.41 -2.77 -10.74
C GLY A 30 8.06 -2.15 -10.33
N LYS A 31 6.95 -2.87 -10.50
CA LYS A 31 5.61 -2.38 -10.09
C LYS A 31 5.51 -2.01 -8.61
N THR A 32 6.07 -2.83 -7.72
CA THR A 32 6.07 -2.54 -6.28
C THR A 32 6.94 -1.32 -5.97
N TYR A 33 8.09 -1.21 -6.63
CA TYR A 33 9.01 -0.10 -6.45
C TYR A 33 8.35 1.23 -6.82
N ILE A 34 7.73 1.32 -8.00
CA ILE A 34 7.12 2.57 -8.46
C ILE A 34 5.93 3.02 -7.60
N LEU A 35 5.14 2.08 -7.07
CA LEU A 35 4.03 2.40 -6.16
C LEU A 35 4.52 2.88 -4.79
N LYS A 36 5.59 2.28 -4.26
CA LYS A 36 6.21 2.71 -2.99
C LYS A 36 6.77 4.13 -3.13
N GLN A 37 7.60 4.36 -4.14
CA GLN A 37 8.18 5.67 -4.42
C GLN A 37 7.08 6.72 -4.64
N PHE A 38 6.08 6.42 -5.48
CA PHE A 38 4.97 7.34 -5.71
C PHE A 38 4.21 7.66 -4.42
N GLY A 39 3.95 6.65 -3.58
CA GLY A 39 3.32 6.81 -2.28
C GLY A 39 4.08 7.78 -1.38
N GLU A 40 5.38 7.54 -1.19
CA GLU A 40 6.27 8.34 -0.33
C GLU A 40 6.38 9.80 -0.81
N GLU A 41 6.43 10.03 -2.13
CA GLU A 41 6.56 11.38 -2.69
C GLU A 41 5.25 12.19 -2.69
N ASN A 42 4.08 11.54 -2.56
CA ASN A 42 2.79 12.16 -2.82
C ASN A 42 1.79 12.16 -1.65
N TYR A 43 2.08 11.40 -0.59
CA TYR A 43 1.20 11.25 0.58
C TYR A 43 2.02 11.38 1.87
N GLU A 44 1.40 11.91 2.92
CA GLU A 44 2.02 12.03 4.25
C GLU A 44 2.31 10.66 4.89
N GLY A 45 1.52 9.64 4.55
CA GLY A 45 1.71 8.28 5.04
C GLY A 45 1.22 7.23 4.05
N VAL A 46 1.92 6.10 4.01
CA VAL A 46 1.61 4.97 3.13
C VAL A 46 1.53 3.69 3.96
N ALA A 47 0.40 3.00 3.86
CA ALA A 47 0.24 1.66 4.41
C ALA A 47 0.51 0.63 3.31
N TYR A 48 1.53 -0.21 3.50
CA TYR A 48 1.87 -1.28 2.57
C TYR A 48 1.53 -2.64 3.19
N PHE A 49 0.73 -3.43 2.47
CA PHE A 49 0.32 -4.76 2.88
C PHE A 49 0.82 -5.79 1.86
N ASN A 50 1.47 -6.85 2.35
CA ASN A 50 1.92 -7.96 1.53
C ASN A 50 1.37 -9.27 2.09
N PHE A 51 0.29 -9.75 1.49
CA PHE A 51 -0.42 -10.95 1.95
C PHE A 51 0.27 -12.26 1.55
N ASP A 52 1.28 -12.23 0.65
CA ASP A 52 1.99 -13.45 0.23
C ASP A 52 2.97 -13.95 1.30
N HIS A 53 3.41 -13.09 2.22
CA HIS A 53 4.48 -13.37 3.17
C HIS A 53 4.07 -13.25 4.65
N ASP A 54 2.85 -12.78 4.94
CA ASP A 54 2.36 -12.57 6.31
C ASP A 54 0.98 -13.24 6.46
N GLU A 55 1.01 -14.51 6.88
CA GLU A 55 -0.18 -15.35 7.06
C GLU A 55 -1.10 -14.80 8.16
N ASP A 56 -0.53 -14.21 9.22
CA ASP A 56 -1.30 -13.53 10.26
C ASP A 56 -2.05 -12.32 9.69
N LEU A 57 -1.38 -11.52 8.86
CA LEU A 57 -1.99 -10.36 8.21
C LEU A 57 -3.11 -10.78 7.24
N TYR A 58 -2.91 -11.89 6.52
CA TYR A 58 -3.94 -12.49 5.68
C TYR A 58 -5.15 -12.93 6.50
N ASN A 59 -4.92 -13.71 7.57
CA ASN A 59 -5.97 -14.19 8.46
C ASN A 59 -6.73 -13.03 9.13
N LEU A 60 -6.01 -11.98 9.53
CA LEU A 60 -6.60 -10.76 10.08
C LEU A 60 -7.52 -10.08 9.06
N PHE A 61 -7.09 -9.99 7.80
CA PHE A 61 -7.88 -9.39 6.74
C PHE A 61 -9.14 -10.19 6.42
N GLU A 62 -9.06 -11.52 6.33
CA GLU A 62 -10.21 -12.37 6.00
C GLU A 62 -11.27 -12.40 7.11
N ASN A 63 -10.84 -12.41 8.38
CA ASN A 63 -11.75 -12.64 9.51
C ASN A 63 -12.28 -11.34 10.13
N THR A 64 -11.95 -10.18 9.57
CA THR A 64 -12.39 -8.89 10.12
C THR A 64 -12.93 -7.95 9.05
N ASN A 65 -13.75 -6.98 9.49
CA ASN A 65 -14.14 -5.88 8.60
C ASN A 65 -12.99 -4.87 8.47
N ILE A 66 -13.04 -4.03 7.43
CA ILE A 66 -11.97 -3.07 7.12
C ILE A 66 -11.63 -2.13 8.29
N THR A 67 -12.62 -1.73 9.09
CA THR A 67 -12.41 -0.84 10.24
C THR A 67 -11.61 -1.54 11.34
N HIS A 68 -11.94 -2.80 11.63
CA HIS A 68 -11.22 -3.61 12.59
C HIS A 68 -9.81 -3.96 12.07
N PHE A 69 -9.69 -4.34 10.79
CA PHE A 69 -8.40 -4.62 10.15
C PHE A 69 -7.42 -3.45 10.31
N ILE A 70 -7.84 -2.23 9.95
CA ILE A 70 -6.99 -1.02 10.05
C ILE A 70 -6.62 -0.74 11.51
N SER A 71 -7.54 -0.96 12.45
CA SER A 71 -7.30 -0.70 13.87
C SER A 71 -6.29 -1.70 14.45
N SER A 72 -6.48 -2.99 14.20
CA SER A 72 -5.55 -4.05 14.64
C SER A 72 -4.17 -3.89 14.01
N TRP A 73 -4.10 -3.55 12.71
CA TRP A 73 -2.83 -3.30 12.04
C TRP A 73 -2.09 -2.08 12.62
N LYS A 74 -2.80 -0.99 12.92
CA LYS A 74 -2.20 0.19 13.57
C LYS A 74 -1.57 -0.19 14.91
N SER A 75 -2.27 -0.96 15.75
CA SER A 75 -1.72 -1.43 17.04
C SER A 75 -0.45 -2.25 16.84
N ARG A 76 -0.43 -3.17 15.87
CA ARG A 76 0.75 -3.98 15.53
C ARG A 76 1.96 -3.11 15.12
N ILE A 77 1.75 -2.01 14.39
CA ILE A 77 2.84 -1.07 14.08
C ILE A 77 3.40 -0.41 15.33
N TYR A 78 2.55 0.07 16.25
CA TYR A 78 3.03 0.70 17.48
C TYR A 78 3.80 -0.28 18.37
N GLU A 79 3.39 -1.55 18.42
CA GLU A 79 4.14 -2.60 19.11
C GLU A 79 5.52 -2.82 18.47
N TYR A 80 5.61 -2.91 17.14
CA TYR A 80 6.90 -3.05 16.45
C TYR A 80 7.83 -1.86 16.74
N VAL A 81 7.35 -0.63 16.59
CA VAL A 81 8.16 0.59 16.82
C VAL A 81 8.59 0.72 18.29
N SER A 82 7.77 0.26 19.24
CA SER A 82 8.11 0.32 20.68
C SER A 82 9.13 -0.74 21.10
N ASN A 83 9.24 -1.85 20.36
CA ASN A 83 10.19 -2.92 20.65
C ASN A 83 11.58 -2.69 19.99
N ASP A 84 11.69 -1.71 19.11
CA ASP A 84 12.95 -1.31 18.44
C ASP A 84 13.63 -0.08 19.09
N ILE A 85 13.17 0.34 20.28
CA ILE A 85 13.76 1.43 21.11
C ILE A 85 14.35 0.87 22.41
#